data_AF-A0A7C6HU79-F1
#
_entry.id   AF-A0A7C6HU79-F1
#
_cell.length_a   1.000
_cell.length_b   1.000
_cell.length_c   1.000
_cell.angle_alpha   90.00
_cell.angle_beta   90.00
_cell.angle_gamma   90.00
#
_symmetry.space_group_name_H-M   'P 1'
#
loop_
_entity.id
_entity.type
_entity.pdbx_description
1 polymer ?
#
loop_
_entity_poly.entity_id
_entity_poly.type
_entity_poly.pdbx_seq_one_letter_code
_entity_poly.pdbx_strand_id
1 'polypeptide(L)' 'NKSGIMDEATVAAVRKFQKESGLYPYGVLDYTTMQKLDKSVVEYITGVKNNEDLQLQKAIELIK' A
#
# COMPACT_ATOMS: atom_id res chain seq x y z
N ASN A 1 8.19 -9.76 -1.20
CA ASN A 1 8.61 -10.87 -0.33
C ASN A 1 7.43 -11.19 0.61
N LYS A 2 7.09 -12.47 0.85
CA LYS A 2 6.01 -12.90 1.78
C LYS A 2 6.56 -13.67 3.00
N SER A 3 7.86 -13.60 3.25
CA SER A 3 8.53 -14.30 4.36
C SER A 3 8.13 -13.82 5.75
N GLY A 4 7.49 -12.65 5.86
CA GLY A 4 7.24 -11.98 7.14
C GLY A 4 8.48 -11.34 7.76
N ILE A 5 9.62 -11.38 7.08
CA ILE A 5 10.89 -10.82 7.54
C ILE A 5 11.11 -9.47 6.87
N MET A 6 11.55 -8.48 7.66
CA MET A 6 12.02 -7.17 7.19
C MET A 6 13.41 -7.29 6.54
N ASP A 7 13.49 -8.06 5.46
CA ASP A 7 14.71 -8.25 4.68
C ASP A 7 15.06 -7.01 3.84
N GLU A 8 16.22 -7.04 3.18
CA GLU A 8 16.72 -5.92 2.38
C GLU A 8 15.69 -5.47 1.33
N ALA A 9 15.00 -6.41 0.67
CA ALA A 9 13.97 -6.10 -0.31
C ALA A 9 12.77 -5.37 0.31
N THR A 10 12.32 -5.82 1.49
CA THR A 10 11.22 -5.19 2.22
C THR A 10 11.62 -3.80 2.72
N VAL A 11 12.82 -3.65 3.28
CA VAL A 11 13.35 -2.35 3.71
C VAL A 11 13.48 -1.38 2.54
N ALA A 12 13.96 -1.83 1.38
CA ALA A 12 14.02 -1.02 0.17
C ALA A 12 12.63 -0.55 -0.30
N ALA A 13 11.62 -1.42 -0.23
CA ALA A 13 10.24 -1.07 -0.54
C ALA A 13 9.67 -0.04 0.46
N VAL A 14 9.96 -0.17 1.75
CA VAL A 14 9.55 0.81 2.78
C VAL A 14 10.19 2.16 2.51
N ARG A 15 11.49 2.22 2.20
CA ARG A 15 12.18 3.47 1.85
C ARG A 15 11.54 4.16 0.64
N LYS A 16 11.21 3.38 -0.40
CA LYS A 16 10.52 3.89 -1.59
C LYS A 16 9.16 4.47 -1.23
N PHE A 17 8.34 3.73 -0.48
CA PHE A 17 7.03 4.19 -0.02
C PHE A 17 7.13 5.47 0.81
N GLN A 18 8.07 5.52 1.76
CA GLN A 18 8.31 6.71 2.58
C GLN A 18 8.63 7.92 1.71
N LYS A 19 9.55 7.78 0.74
CA LYS A 19 9.90 8.86 -0.19
C LYS A 19 8.70 9.35 -1.00
N GLU A 20 7.93 8.42 -1.59
CA GLU A 20 6.74 8.74 -2.39
C GLU A 20 5.64 9.39 -1.54
N SER A 21 5.59 9.04 -0.25
CA SER A 21 4.68 9.61 0.73
C SER A 21 5.17 10.93 1.32
N GLY A 22 6.34 11.45 0.95
CA GLY A 22 6.92 12.67 1.53
C GLY A 22 7.42 12.51 2.97
N LEU A 23 7.77 11.29 3.38
CA LEU A 23 8.45 10.97 4.63
C LEU A 23 9.96 10.83 4.40
N TYR A 24 10.76 10.93 5.46
CA TYR A 24 12.18 10.63 5.39
C TYR A 24 12.40 9.11 5.16
N PRO A 25 13.17 8.69 4.14
CA PRO A 25 13.25 7.29 3.71
C PRO A 25 14.30 6.48 4.51
N TYR A 26 14.12 6.36 5.84
CA TYR A 26 15.05 5.58 6.68
C TYR A 26 14.75 4.07 6.65
N GLY A 27 13.57 3.64 6.19
CA GLY A 27 13.24 2.23 5.92
C GLY A 27 12.71 1.45 7.12
N VAL A 28 12.32 2.14 8.20
CA VAL A 28 11.69 1.53 9.39
C VAL A 28 10.21 1.89 9.41
N LEU A 29 9.37 0.94 9.83
CA LEU A 29 7.93 1.12 9.97
C LEU A 29 7.60 1.77 11.32
N ASP A 30 7.82 3.08 11.42
CA ASP A 30 7.36 3.87 12.57
C ASP A 30 5.85 4.13 12.53
N TYR A 31 5.31 4.76 13.58
CA TYR A 31 3.90 5.13 13.66
C TYR A 31 3.44 5.96 12.46
N THR A 32 4.26 6.92 12.00
CA THR A 32 3.92 7.79 10.86
C THR A 32 3.81 7.02 9.56
N THR A 33 4.75 6.10 9.32
CA THR A 33 4.80 5.24 8.12
C THR A 33 3.60 4.29 8.12
N MET A 34 3.30 3.68 9.27
CA MET A 34 2.14 2.79 9.42
C MET A 34 0.82 3.52 9.16
N GLN A 35 0.63 4.72 9.72
CA GLN A 35 -0.56 5.53 9.45
C GLN A 35 -0.74 5.87 7.96
N LYS A 36 0.35 6.16 7.24
CA LYS A 36 0.27 6.41 5.80
C LYS A 36 -0.03 5.15 5.00
N LEU A 37 0.48 3.99 5.41
CA LEU A 37 0.14 2.71 4.81
C LEU A 37 -1.34 2.42 4.97
N ASP A 38 -1.89 2.54 6.18
CA ASP A 38 -3.30 2.29 6.46
C ASP A 38 -4.20 3.18 5.60
N LYS A 39 -3.88 4.49 5.54
CA LYS A 39 -4.61 5.42 4.67
C LYS A 39 -4.52 5.03 3.19
N SER A 40 -3.33 4.68 2.71
CA SER A 40 -3.13 4.29 1.30
C SER A 40 -3.89 3.01 0.95
N VAL A 41 -3.99 2.07 1.89
CA VAL A 41 -4.78 0.84 1.73
C VAL A 41 -6.27 1.17 1.65
N VAL A 42 -6.78 2.02 2.55
CA VAL A 42 -8.19 2.44 2.53
C VAL A 42 -8.53 3.14 1.21
N GLU A 43 -7.68 4.04 0.72
CA GLU A 43 -7.89 4.74 -0.56
C GLU A 43 -7.86 3.78 -1.76
N TYR A 44 -7.05 2.72 -1.69
CA TYR A 44 -6.97 1.70 -2.73
C TYR A 44 -8.20 0.79 -2.75
N ILE A 45 -8.65 0.30 -1.59
CA ILE A 45 -9.80 -0.62 -1.51
C ILE A 45 -11.13 0.07 -1.81
N THR A 46 -11.26 1.36 -1.46
CA THR A 46 -12.48 2.13 -1.72
C THR A 46 -12.51 2.71 -3.14
N GLY A 47 -11.43 2.55 -3.91
CA GLY A 47 -11.32 3.11 -5.25
C GLY A 47 -11.25 4.64 -5.28
N VAL A 48 -11.23 5.34 -4.14
CA VAL A 48 -11.23 6.82 -4.06
C VAL A 48 -10.08 7.43 -4.86
N LYS A 49 -8.94 6.73 -4.94
CA LYS A 49 -7.77 7.22 -5.67
C LYS A 49 -7.94 7.21 -7.19
N ASN A 50 -8.64 6.21 -7.74
CA ASN A 50 -8.70 5.96 -9.18
C ASN A 50 -10.13 5.96 -9.76
N ASN A 51 -11.16 6.15 -8.94
CA ASN A 51 -12.58 5.88 -9.26
C ASN A 51 -12.83 4.46 -9.80
N GLU A 52 -11.96 3.51 -9.42
CA GLU A 52 -12.04 2.12 -9.84
C GLU A 52 -12.31 1.24 -8.61
N ASP A 53 -13.51 0.65 -8.54
CA ASP A 53 -13.84 -0.37 -7.55
C ASP A 53 -13.51 -1.75 -8.14
N LEU A 54 -12.37 -2.31 -7.75
CA LEU A 54 -11.92 -3.62 -8.19
C LEU A 54 -12.85 -4.75 -7.73
N GLN A 55 -13.55 -4.58 -6.60
CA GLN A 55 -14.52 -5.56 -6.11
C GLN A 55 -15.74 -5.59 -7.03
N LEU A 56 -16.26 -4.42 -7.42
CA LEU A 56 -17.34 -4.30 -8.40
C LEU A 56 -16.93 -4.84 -9.76
N GLN A 57 -15.73 -4.49 -10.26
CA GLN A 57 -15.22 -5.03 -11.53
C GLN A 57 -15.17 -6.56 -11.50
N LYS A 58 -14.69 -7.15 -10.40
CA LYS A 58 -14.66 -8.60 -10.24
C LYS A 58 -16.06 -9.21 -10.17
N ALA A 59 -17.01 -8.56 -9.51
CA ALA A 59 -18.40 -9.02 -9.46
C ALA A 59 -19.04 -9.04 -10.86
N ILE A 60 -18.79 -8.02 -11.69
CA ILE A 60 -19.28 -7.97 -13.07
C ILE A 60 -18.64 -9.08 -13.93
N GLU A 61 -17.35 -9.36 -13.75
CA GLU A 61 -16.65 -10.45 -14.45
C GLU A 61 -17.26 -11.82 -14.13
N LEU A 62 -17.61 -12.08 -12.86
CA LEU A 62 -18.14 -13.38 -12.42
C LEU A 62 -19.58 -13.67 -12.86
N ILE A 63 -20.33 -12.65 -13.28
CA ILE A 63 -21.74 -12.78 -13.70
C ILE A 63 -21.84 -13.00 -15.23
N LYS A 64 -20.75 -12.80 -15.98
CA LYS A 64 -20.66 -13.09 -17.43
C LYS A 64 -20.32 -14.55 -17.68
#